data_AF-A7A2N4-F1
#
_entry.id   AF-A7A2N4-F1
#
_cell.length_a   1.000
_cell.length_b   1.000
_cell.length_c   1.000
_cell.angle_alpha   90.00
_cell.angle_beta   90.00
_cell.angle_gamma   90.00
#
_symmetry.space_group_name_H-M   'P 1'
#
loop_
_entity.id
_entity.type
_entity.pdbx_description
1 polymer ?
#
loop_
_entity_poly.entity_id
_entity_poly.type
_entity_poly.pdbx_seq_one_letter_code
_entity_poly.pdbx_strand_id
1 'polypeptide(L)'
;MKITTPHGTLEGDNIEAILKEHGYDCLHGADLRYANLHGADLSDADLSYADLSDVDLSDANHVKLSIAKISILPDEGDIIGWKKAYVDGTMLPKSVIVKLLIPSDAQRSNATGRKCRASKARVLDLQDKQGNSLPPDTTAYSGHDTDFTYKKGETIHVEDFDTNRWKECAPGIHFFITRIEAVEY
;
A
#
# COMPACT_ATOMS: atom_id res chain seq x y z
N MET A 1 17.36 -22.14 -2.79
CA MET A 1 16.61 -20.87 -2.88
C MET A 1 17.55 -19.69 -2.61
N LYS A 2 17.34 -18.55 -3.28
CA LYS A 2 18.11 -17.31 -3.07
C LYS A 2 17.15 -16.14 -2.95
N ILE A 3 17.30 -15.32 -1.89
CA ILE A 3 16.40 -14.21 -1.58
C ILE A 3 17.23 -12.95 -1.39
N THR A 4 16.86 -11.87 -2.09
CA THR A 4 17.48 -10.56 -1.88
C THR A 4 16.72 -9.83 -0.78
N THR A 5 17.44 -9.29 0.20
CA THR A 5 16.87 -8.48 1.29
C THR A 5 17.61 -7.14 1.37
N PRO A 6 17.09 -6.15 2.13
CA PRO A 6 17.81 -4.91 2.38
C PRO A 6 19.17 -5.10 3.06
N HIS A 7 19.38 -6.25 3.69
CA HIS A 7 20.59 -6.57 4.47
C HIS A 7 21.57 -7.50 3.73
N GLY A 8 21.25 -7.93 2.51
CA GLY A 8 22.11 -8.78 1.70
C GLY A 8 21.33 -9.87 1.00
N THR A 9 22.02 -10.95 0.64
CA THR A 9 21.39 -12.12 0.03
C THR A 9 21.40 -13.28 0.99
N LEU A 10 20.24 -13.91 1.16
CA LEU A 10 20.06 -15.15 1.91
C LEU A 10 20.03 -16.32 0.93
N GLU A 11 20.72 -17.39 1.27
CA GLU A 11 20.76 -18.62 0.48
C GLU A 11 20.51 -19.82 1.40
N GLY A 12 19.68 -20.74 0.94
CA GLY A 12 19.35 -21.95 1.68
C GLY A 12 18.55 -22.90 0.81
N ASP A 13 18.43 -24.17 1.20
CA ASP A 13 17.76 -25.18 0.38
C ASP A 13 16.30 -24.80 0.05
N ASN A 14 15.58 -24.30 1.06
CA ASN A 14 14.20 -23.80 0.99
C ASN A 14 13.99 -22.62 1.95
N ILE A 15 12.78 -22.07 1.98
CA ILE A 15 12.46 -20.91 2.81
C ILE A 15 12.56 -21.23 4.31
N GLU A 16 12.21 -22.45 4.72
CA GLU A 16 12.29 -22.88 6.13
C GLU A 16 13.73 -22.98 6.61
N ALA A 17 14.66 -23.42 5.77
CA ALA A 17 16.09 -23.43 6.06
C ALA A 17 16.60 -22.00 6.25
N ILE A 18 16.21 -21.07 5.37
CA ILE A 18 16.57 -19.65 5.47
C ILE A 18 16.03 -19.06 6.79
N LEU A 19 14.76 -19.30 7.13
CA LEU A 19 14.16 -18.81 8.38
C LEU A 19 14.86 -19.39 9.62
N LYS A 20 15.24 -20.67 9.61
CA LYS A 20 15.95 -21.33 10.73
C LYS A 20 17.37 -20.81 10.92
N GLU A 21 18.07 -20.52 9.82
CA GLU A 21 19.45 -20.06 9.85
C GLU A 21 19.57 -18.56 10.18
N HIS A 22 18.69 -17.74 9.60
CA HIS A 22 18.81 -16.28 9.64
C HIS A 22 17.79 -15.59 10.57
N GLY A 23 16.87 -16.35 11.17
CA GLY A 23 15.81 -15.82 12.02
C GLY A 23 14.51 -15.54 11.26
N TYR A 24 13.41 -15.41 12.00
CA TYR A 24 12.08 -15.22 11.40
C TYR A 24 11.82 -13.78 10.89
N ASP A 25 12.66 -12.83 11.26
CA ASP A 25 12.65 -11.44 10.79
C ASP A 25 13.48 -11.22 9.52
N CYS A 26 14.21 -12.23 9.04
CA CYS A 26 15.13 -12.10 7.91
C CYS A 26 14.45 -11.77 6.57
N LEU A 27 13.12 -11.95 6.47
CA LEU A 27 12.33 -11.64 5.28
C LEU A 27 11.77 -10.21 5.27
N HIS A 28 12.05 -9.40 6.29
CA HIS A 28 11.65 -8.00 6.34
C HIS A 28 12.18 -7.24 5.11
N GLY A 29 11.27 -6.66 4.32
CA GLY A 29 11.63 -5.94 3.09
C GLY A 29 12.22 -6.81 1.97
N ALA A 30 12.11 -8.13 2.06
CA ALA A 30 12.69 -9.05 1.08
C ALA A 30 12.02 -8.96 -0.30
N ASP A 31 12.82 -9.12 -1.35
CA ASP A 31 12.33 -9.36 -2.71
C ASP A 31 12.06 -10.86 -2.88
N LEU A 32 10.77 -11.21 -2.81
CA LEU A 32 10.27 -12.57 -2.98
C LEU A 32 9.52 -12.73 -4.30
N ARG A 33 9.65 -11.77 -5.23
CA ARG A 33 8.93 -11.81 -6.49
C ARG A 33 9.22 -13.11 -7.25
N TYR A 34 8.17 -13.73 -7.77
CA TYR A 34 8.24 -14.98 -8.52
C TYR A 34 8.82 -16.18 -7.74
N ALA A 35 9.02 -16.08 -6.42
CA ALA A 35 9.45 -17.21 -5.63
C ALA A 35 8.38 -18.32 -5.62
N ASN A 36 8.82 -19.57 -5.68
CA ASN A 36 7.96 -20.72 -5.45
C ASN A 36 7.95 -21.03 -3.94
N LEU A 37 6.85 -20.66 -3.28
CA LEU A 37 6.61 -20.94 -1.85
C LEU A 37 5.44 -21.92 -1.69
N HIS A 38 5.20 -22.76 -2.70
CA HIS A 38 4.16 -23.77 -2.67
C HIS A 38 4.35 -24.72 -1.48
N GLY A 39 3.32 -24.86 -0.64
CA GLY A 39 3.37 -25.71 0.55
C GLY A 39 4.29 -25.23 1.68
N ALA A 40 4.89 -24.04 1.56
CA ALA A 40 5.85 -23.54 2.53
C ALA A 40 5.22 -23.29 3.91
N ASP A 41 5.98 -23.51 4.97
CA ASP A 41 5.63 -23.06 6.31
C ASP A 41 6.23 -21.68 6.60
N LEU A 42 5.39 -20.65 6.56
CA LEU A 42 5.73 -19.26 6.85
C LEU A 42 5.24 -18.81 8.23
N SER A 43 5.02 -19.77 9.14
CA SER A 43 4.66 -19.47 10.53
C SER A 43 5.70 -18.55 11.16
N ASP A 44 5.22 -17.49 11.80
CA ASP A 44 6.01 -16.47 12.52
C ASP A 44 7.00 -15.65 11.69
N ALA A 45 7.10 -15.87 10.38
CA ALA A 45 7.92 -15.05 9.50
C ALA A 45 7.39 -13.60 9.41
N ASP A 46 8.28 -12.62 9.61
CA ASP A 46 7.99 -11.21 9.34
C ASP A 46 8.11 -10.92 7.84
N LEU A 47 6.96 -10.81 7.18
CA LEU A 47 6.86 -10.44 5.77
C LEU A 47 6.62 -8.94 5.58
N SER A 48 6.73 -8.12 6.62
CA SER A 48 6.52 -6.67 6.52
C SER A 48 7.42 -6.08 5.44
N TYR A 49 6.82 -5.26 4.56
CA TYR A 49 7.47 -4.64 3.40
C TYR A 49 8.06 -5.60 2.34
N ALA A 50 7.89 -6.91 2.46
CA ALA A 50 8.38 -7.86 1.46
C ALA A 50 7.57 -7.78 0.16
N ASP A 51 8.22 -7.82 -1.01
CA ASP A 51 7.54 -7.86 -2.30
C ASP A 51 7.12 -9.28 -2.65
N LEU A 52 5.82 -9.56 -2.54
CA LEU A 52 5.19 -10.84 -2.84
C LEU A 52 4.55 -10.88 -4.24
N SER A 53 4.89 -9.93 -5.12
CA SER A 53 4.32 -9.88 -6.47
C SER A 53 4.62 -11.18 -7.23
N ASP A 54 3.56 -11.79 -7.76
CA ASP A 54 3.61 -13.01 -8.57
C ASP A 54 4.26 -14.21 -7.86
N VAL A 55 4.25 -14.23 -6.52
CA VAL A 55 4.75 -15.35 -5.71
C VAL A 55 3.70 -16.48 -5.65
N ASP A 56 4.13 -17.74 -5.73
CA ASP A 56 3.22 -18.88 -5.56
C ASP A 56 3.10 -19.25 -4.07
N LEU A 57 1.98 -18.86 -3.46
CA LEU A 57 1.61 -19.19 -2.07
C LEU A 57 0.59 -20.33 -1.98
N SER A 58 0.39 -21.08 -3.07
CA SER A 58 -0.57 -22.18 -3.09
C SER A 58 -0.21 -23.21 -2.03
N ASP A 59 -1.18 -23.61 -1.22
CA ASP A 59 -1.02 -24.54 -0.09
C ASP A 59 0.01 -24.12 0.97
N ALA A 60 0.50 -22.88 0.96
CA ALA A 60 1.40 -22.37 1.99
C ALA A 60 0.65 -22.24 3.33
N ASN A 61 1.22 -22.83 4.37
CA ASN A 61 0.64 -22.84 5.70
C ASN A 61 0.83 -21.48 6.39
N HIS A 62 -0.18 -21.07 7.18
CA HIS A 62 -0.15 -19.86 8.03
C HIS A 62 0.09 -18.51 7.34
N VAL A 63 0.26 -18.48 6.02
CA VAL A 63 0.39 -17.25 5.20
C VAL A 63 -0.77 -16.29 5.45
N LYS A 64 -2.01 -16.79 5.56
CA LYS A 64 -3.18 -15.95 5.88
C LYS A 64 -3.04 -15.19 7.19
N LEU A 65 -2.51 -15.83 8.24
CA LEU A 65 -2.34 -15.21 9.56
C LEU A 65 -1.21 -14.19 9.54
N SER A 66 -0.07 -14.52 8.95
CA SER A 66 1.06 -13.59 8.81
C SER A 66 0.66 -12.35 8.00
N ILE A 67 -0.11 -12.53 6.92
CA ILE A 67 -0.68 -11.44 6.13
C ILE A 67 -1.73 -10.63 6.91
N ALA A 68 -2.60 -11.28 7.70
CA ALA A 68 -3.60 -10.59 8.49
C ALA A 68 -2.95 -9.69 9.55
N LYS A 69 -1.86 -10.15 10.19
CA LYS A 69 -1.09 -9.38 11.19
C LYS A 69 -0.49 -8.09 10.64
N ILE A 70 -0.15 -8.05 9.35
CA ILE A 70 0.41 -6.87 8.68
C ILE A 70 -0.64 -6.05 7.91
N SER A 71 -1.90 -6.51 7.87
CA SER A 71 -2.97 -5.74 7.24
C SER A 71 -3.38 -4.60 8.15
N ILE A 72 -3.42 -3.39 7.58
CA ILE A 72 -3.74 -2.15 8.31
C ILE A 72 -5.12 -1.61 7.96
N LEU A 73 -5.83 -2.30 7.07
CA LEU A 73 -7.17 -1.93 6.62
C LEU A 73 -8.19 -2.75 7.39
N PRO A 74 -9.17 -2.12 8.07
CA PRO A 74 -10.26 -2.87 8.68
C PRO A 74 -11.20 -3.41 7.60
N ASP A 75 -11.75 -4.59 7.87
CA ASP A 75 -12.71 -5.29 7.00
C ASP A 75 -14.05 -4.54 6.87
N GLU A 76 -14.40 -3.76 7.89
CA GLU A 76 -15.68 -3.06 7.98
C GLU A 76 -15.49 -1.58 8.36
N GLY A 77 -16.56 -0.81 8.14
CA GLY A 77 -16.63 0.59 8.51
C GLY A 77 -15.91 1.52 7.55
N ASP A 78 -16.31 2.78 7.59
CA ASP A 78 -15.64 3.84 6.83
C ASP A 78 -14.31 4.20 7.49
N ILE A 79 -13.31 4.52 6.68
CA ILE A 79 -11.98 4.93 7.18
C ILE A 79 -11.54 6.25 6.58
N ILE A 80 -10.63 6.92 7.28
CA ILE A 80 -9.96 8.11 6.75
C ILE A 80 -8.65 7.68 6.10
N GLY A 81 -8.49 8.09 4.84
CA GLY A 81 -7.24 7.95 4.10
C GLY A 81 -6.63 9.32 3.80
N TRP A 82 -5.33 9.34 3.57
CA TRP A 82 -4.57 10.54 3.23
C TRP A 82 -3.71 10.30 1.98
N LYS A 83 -3.74 11.23 1.04
CA LYS A 83 -3.03 11.10 -0.24
C LYS A 83 -2.23 12.36 -0.54
N LYS A 84 -0.93 12.21 -0.81
CA LYS A 84 -0.13 13.26 -1.44
C LYS A 84 -0.58 13.47 -2.89
N ALA A 85 -0.98 14.70 -3.19
CA ALA A 85 -1.34 15.15 -4.53
C ALA A 85 -0.60 16.48 -4.81
N TYR A 86 -0.84 17.07 -5.97
CA TYR A 86 -0.16 18.28 -6.41
C TYR A 86 -1.15 19.30 -6.91
N VAL A 87 -0.89 20.58 -6.68
CA VAL A 87 -1.66 21.67 -7.30
C VAL A 87 -0.73 22.41 -8.26
N ASP A 88 -1.26 22.75 -9.43
CA ASP A 88 -0.56 23.62 -10.37
C ASP A 88 -0.67 25.06 -9.88
N GLY A 89 0.47 25.76 -9.84
CA GLY A 89 0.48 27.14 -9.36
C GLY A 89 1.76 27.94 -9.62
N THR A 90 2.93 27.32 -9.81
CA THR A 90 4.18 28.01 -10.14
C THR A 90 5.19 27.05 -10.80
N MET A 91 6.39 27.54 -11.16
CA MET A 91 7.51 26.81 -11.79
C MET A 91 7.92 25.48 -11.13
N LEU A 92 7.37 25.11 -9.96
CA LEU A 92 7.51 23.79 -9.33
C LEU A 92 6.15 23.34 -8.74
N PRO A 93 5.75 22.07 -8.93
CA PRO A 93 4.49 21.55 -8.40
C PRO A 93 4.48 21.58 -6.87
N LYS A 94 3.44 22.21 -6.29
CA LYS A 94 3.27 22.28 -4.83
C LYS A 94 2.50 21.06 -4.36
N SER A 95 3.13 20.23 -3.52
CA SER A 95 2.46 19.08 -2.93
C SER A 95 1.41 19.51 -1.90
N VAL A 96 0.26 18.85 -1.92
CA VAL A 96 -0.86 19.01 -1.00
C VAL A 96 -1.28 17.65 -0.45
N ILE A 97 -2.05 17.65 0.64
CA ILE A 97 -2.55 16.44 1.28
C ILE A 97 -4.06 16.39 1.15
N VAL A 98 -4.55 15.38 0.46
CA VAL A 98 -5.98 15.10 0.27
C VAL A 98 -6.46 14.26 1.43
N LYS A 99 -7.47 14.73 2.15
CA LYS A 99 -8.20 13.95 3.16
C LYS A 99 -9.34 13.21 2.48
N LEU A 100 -9.36 11.90 2.60
CA LEU A 100 -10.32 11.01 1.96
C LEU A 100 -11.17 10.30 3.01
N LEU A 101 -12.47 10.17 2.74
CA LEU A 101 -13.33 9.16 3.34
C LEU A 101 -13.34 7.97 2.39
N ILE A 102 -12.82 6.83 2.83
CA ILE A 102 -12.93 5.57 2.11
C ILE A 102 -14.17 4.86 2.68
N PRO A 103 -15.27 4.77 1.92
CA PRO A 103 -16.50 4.17 2.41
C PRO A 103 -16.33 2.66 2.59
N SER A 104 -17.11 2.09 3.50
CA SER A 104 -17.14 0.66 3.85
C SER A 104 -17.39 -0.27 2.66
N ASP A 105 -18.08 0.21 1.63
CA ASP A 105 -18.38 -0.54 0.42
C ASP A 105 -17.31 -0.39 -0.68
N ALA A 106 -16.23 0.37 -0.45
CA ALA A 106 -15.10 0.43 -1.36
C ALA A 106 -14.30 -0.88 -1.30
N GLN A 107 -13.82 -1.35 -2.46
CA GLN A 107 -12.78 -2.36 -2.48
C GLN A 107 -11.49 -1.72 -1.95
N ARG A 108 -10.77 -2.43 -1.09
CA ARG A 108 -9.54 -1.94 -0.44
C ARG A 108 -8.46 -3.00 -0.53
N SER A 109 -7.21 -2.59 -0.66
CA SER A 109 -6.08 -3.50 -0.51
C SER A 109 -4.86 -2.79 0.08
N ASN A 110 -4.06 -3.53 0.85
CA ASN A 110 -2.68 -3.21 1.16
C ASN A 110 -1.86 -4.50 0.97
N ALA A 111 -0.65 -4.38 0.46
CA ALA A 111 0.24 -5.52 0.28
C ALA A 111 0.83 -5.93 1.64
N THR A 112 2.15 -5.86 1.76
CA THR A 112 2.92 -6.08 2.99
C THR A 112 3.45 -4.77 3.59
N GLY A 113 3.44 -3.70 2.81
CA GLY A 113 3.78 -2.34 3.22
C GLY A 113 2.57 -1.56 3.74
N ARG A 114 2.77 -0.24 3.85
CA ARG A 114 1.78 0.68 4.41
C ARG A 114 0.97 1.45 3.36
N LYS A 115 1.32 1.33 2.09
CA LYS A 115 0.54 1.92 1.00
C LYS A 115 -0.76 1.13 0.84
N CYS A 116 -1.87 1.85 0.81
CA CYS A 116 -3.19 1.29 0.60
C CYS A 116 -3.72 1.71 -0.78
N ARG A 117 -4.66 0.94 -1.31
CA ARG A 117 -5.46 1.24 -2.50
C ARG A 117 -6.94 1.13 -2.17
N ALA A 118 -7.75 1.99 -2.78
CA ALA A 118 -9.21 1.88 -2.75
C ALA A 118 -9.82 2.07 -4.14
N SER A 119 -10.97 1.44 -4.40
CA SER A 119 -11.73 1.67 -5.64
C SER A 119 -12.57 2.94 -5.61
N LYS A 120 -12.88 3.46 -4.42
CA LYS A 120 -13.75 4.62 -4.24
C LYS A 120 -13.35 5.44 -3.02
N ALA A 121 -13.44 6.76 -3.13
CA ALA A 121 -13.22 7.67 -2.01
C ALA A 121 -14.02 8.97 -2.18
N ARG A 122 -14.44 9.58 -1.07
CA ARG A 122 -14.96 10.95 -1.05
C ARG A 122 -13.88 11.91 -0.56
N VAL A 123 -13.62 12.98 -1.30
CA VAL A 123 -12.68 14.02 -0.90
C VAL A 123 -13.31 14.91 0.17
N LEU A 124 -12.81 14.84 1.39
CA LEU A 124 -13.30 15.63 2.51
C LEU A 124 -12.65 17.02 2.58
N ASP A 125 -11.35 17.09 2.28
CA ASP A 125 -10.58 18.32 2.37
C ASP A 125 -9.29 18.24 1.54
N LEU A 126 -8.78 19.40 1.13
CA LEU A 126 -7.45 19.56 0.56
C LEU A 126 -6.65 20.47 1.49
N GLN A 127 -5.45 20.03 1.89
CA GLN A 127 -4.66 20.71 2.90
C GLN A 127 -3.23 20.97 2.42
N ASP A 128 -2.60 22.02 2.93
CA ASP A 128 -1.15 22.14 2.87
C ASP A 128 -0.45 21.11 3.78
N LYS A 129 0.89 21.09 3.79
CA LYS A 129 1.66 20.17 4.64
C LYS A 129 1.48 20.44 6.14
N GLN A 130 1.13 21.67 6.52
CA GLN A 130 0.90 22.09 7.91
C GLN A 130 -0.51 21.71 8.40
N GLY A 131 -1.43 21.36 7.50
CA GLY A 131 -2.80 20.93 7.81
C GLY A 131 -3.84 22.04 7.64
N ASN A 132 -3.46 23.19 7.09
CA ASN A 132 -4.40 24.25 6.79
C ASN A 132 -5.19 23.89 5.54
N SER A 133 -6.52 24.00 5.61
CA SER A 133 -7.39 23.79 4.45
C SER A 133 -7.09 24.82 3.35
N LEU A 134 -7.10 24.33 2.12
CA LEU A 134 -6.95 25.14 0.91
C LEU A 134 -8.30 25.74 0.48
N PRO A 135 -8.30 26.73 -0.43
CA PRO A 135 -9.53 27.28 -1.01
C PRO A 135 -10.46 26.18 -1.56
N PRO A 136 -11.79 26.28 -1.38
CA PRO A 136 -12.74 25.23 -1.77
C PRO A 136 -12.75 24.86 -3.26
N ASP A 137 -12.34 25.79 -4.13
CA ASP A 137 -12.23 25.65 -5.59
C ASP A 137 -10.88 25.06 -6.04
N THR A 138 -9.99 24.74 -5.10
CA THR A 138 -8.71 24.09 -5.39
C THR A 138 -8.94 22.74 -6.06
N THR A 139 -8.23 22.51 -7.16
CA THR A 139 -8.12 21.21 -7.82
C THR A 139 -6.72 20.66 -7.60
N ALA A 140 -6.62 19.47 -7.03
CA ALA A 140 -5.36 18.74 -6.91
C ALA A 140 -5.31 17.58 -7.90
N TYR A 141 -4.10 17.18 -8.29
CA TYR A 141 -3.81 16.18 -9.32
C TYR A 141 -2.99 15.04 -8.73
N SER A 142 -3.24 13.82 -9.19
CA SER A 142 -2.38 12.69 -8.85
C SER A 142 -0.97 12.91 -9.43
N GLY A 143 0.06 12.53 -8.68
CA GLY A 143 1.44 12.61 -9.17
C GLY A 143 1.79 11.57 -10.25
N HIS A 144 0.93 10.56 -10.45
CA HIS A 144 1.13 9.51 -11.46
C HIS A 144 0.25 9.71 -12.69
N ASP A 145 -0.96 10.22 -12.51
CA ASP A 145 -1.94 10.45 -13.56
C ASP A 145 -2.49 11.87 -13.40
N THR A 146 -2.03 12.78 -14.25
CA THR A 146 -2.41 14.20 -14.17
C THR A 146 -3.86 14.45 -14.57
N ASP A 147 -4.53 13.50 -15.21
CA ASP A 147 -5.96 13.60 -15.52
C ASP A 147 -6.81 13.18 -14.32
N PHE A 148 -6.23 12.46 -13.37
CA PHE A 148 -6.88 12.06 -12.12
C PHE A 148 -6.86 13.20 -11.10
N THR A 149 -8.03 13.80 -10.85
CA THR A 149 -8.17 14.99 -10.00
C THR A 149 -8.89 14.72 -8.67
N TYR A 150 -8.63 15.59 -7.70
CA TYR A 150 -9.25 15.61 -6.39
C TYR A 150 -9.81 17.01 -6.13
N LYS A 151 -11.12 17.11 -5.91
CA LYS A 151 -11.80 18.36 -5.51
C LYS A 151 -12.68 18.10 -4.31
N LYS A 152 -12.73 19.08 -3.40
CA LYS A 152 -13.46 18.95 -2.13
C LYS A 152 -14.94 18.67 -2.37
N GLY A 153 -15.47 17.63 -1.72
CA GLY A 153 -16.86 17.22 -1.81
C GLY A 153 -17.17 16.19 -2.91
N GLU A 154 -16.25 15.96 -3.85
CA GLU A 154 -16.43 14.96 -4.90
C GLU A 154 -16.22 13.54 -4.39
N THR A 155 -16.88 12.59 -5.04
CA THR A 155 -16.62 11.16 -4.86
C THR A 155 -15.95 10.65 -6.13
N ILE A 156 -14.75 10.13 -5.97
CA ILE A 156 -13.91 9.60 -7.05
C ILE A 156 -14.02 8.08 -7.08
N HIS A 157 -14.00 7.53 -8.29
CA HIS A 157 -14.16 6.11 -8.59
C HIS A 157 -13.03 5.65 -9.51
N VAL A 158 -12.54 4.42 -9.29
CA VAL A 158 -11.59 3.72 -10.15
C VAL A 158 -12.27 2.45 -10.64
N GLU A 159 -12.61 2.42 -11.93
CA GLU A 159 -13.39 1.34 -12.55
C GLU A 159 -12.57 0.05 -12.76
N ASP A 160 -11.25 0.17 -12.92
CA ASP A 160 -10.33 -0.92 -13.22
C ASP A 160 -9.50 -1.35 -11.99
N PHE A 161 -10.09 -1.28 -10.79
CA PHE A 161 -9.40 -1.63 -9.55
C PHE A 161 -8.79 -3.06 -9.61
N ASP A 162 -7.47 -3.16 -9.44
CA ASP A 162 -6.79 -4.44 -9.43
C ASP A 162 -6.91 -5.11 -8.05
N THR A 163 -7.63 -6.23 -8.01
CA THR A 163 -7.86 -7.03 -6.80
C THR A 163 -6.65 -7.84 -6.37
N ASN A 164 -5.61 -7.96 -7.20
CA ASN A 164 -4.34 -8.55 -6.81
C ASN A 164 -3.65 -7.63 -5.79
N ARG A 165 -3.78 -7.97 -4.51
CA ARG A 165 -3.22 -7.19 -3.41
C ARG A 165 -1.69 -7.11 -3.43
N TRP A 166 -0.99 -8.05 -4.08
CA TRP A 166 0.47 -8.09 -4.09
C TRP A 166 1.08 -7.05 -5.03
N LYS A 167 0.32 -6.65 -6.06
CA LYS A 167 0.71 -5.56 -6.94
C LYS A 167 0.38 -4.23 -6.28
N GLU A 168 1.32 -3.73 -5.47
CA GLU A 168 1.12 -2.53 -4.63
C GLU A 168 0.82 -1.27 -5.47
N CYS A 169 1.46 -1.12 -6.63
CA CYS A 169 1.33 0.03 -7.53
C CYS A 169 0.29 -0.17 -8.65
N ALA A 170 -0.61 -1.15 -8.52
CA ALA A 170 -1.65 -1.40 -9.51
C ALA A 170 -2.77 -0.33 -9.46
N PRO A 171 -3.67 -0.27 -10.47
CA PRO A 171 -4.75 0.72 -10.50
C PRO A 171 -5.56 0.78 -9.18
N GLY A 172 -5.84 2.01 -8.75
CA GLY A 172 -6.54 2.30 -7.50
C GLY A 172 -6.20 3.69 -6.95
N ILE A 173 -7.06 4.21 -6.07
CA ILE A 173 -6.80 5.42 -5.31
C ILE A 173 -5.78 5.05 -4.23
N HIS A 174 -4.52 5.41 -4.45
CA HIS A 174 -3.48 5.20 -3.46
C HIS A 174 -3.68 6.14 -2.26
N PHE A 175 -3.52 5.63 -1.04
CA PHE A 175 -3.59 6.43 0.18
C PHE A 175 -2.80 5.79 1.32
N PHE A 176 -2.62 6.54 2.40
CA PHE A 176 -2.09 6.09 3.68
C PHE A 176 -3.12 6.29 4.78
N ILE A 177 -3.06 5.45 5.82
CA ILE A 177 -3.96 5.54 6.98
C ILE A 177 -3.66 6.80 7.80
N THR A 178 -2.39 7.14 7.97
CA THR A 178 -2.01 8.35 8.70
C THR A 178 -1.65 9.49 7.77
N ARG A 179 -1.92 10.72 8.23
CA ARG A 179 -1.55 11.93 7.52
C ARG A 179 -0.04 12.09 7.38
N ILE A 180 0.71 11.70 8.41
CA ILE A 180 2.18 11.85 8.44
C ILE A 180 2.82 11.01 7.34
N GLU A 181 2.40 9.75 7.18
CA GLU A 181 2.87 8.90 6.07
C GLU A 181 2.62 9.55 4.71
N ALA A 182 1.43 10.09 4.48
CA ALA A 182 1.12 10.79 3.24
C ALA A 182 1.94 12.07 3.04
N VAL A 183 2.35 12.76 4.11
CA VAL A 183 3.21 13.96 4.01
C VAL A 183 4.64 13.58 3.62
N GLU A 184 5.16 12.49 4.20
CA GLU A 184 6.54 12.06 4.00
C GLU A 184 6.77 11.28 2.70
N TYR A 185 5.76 10.56 2.19
CA TYR A 185 5.82 9.79 0.93
C TYR A 185 5.97 10.66 -0.32
#